data_AF-A0A3S4DC74-F1
#
_entry.id   AF-A0A3S4DC74-F1
#
_cell.length_a   1.000
_cell.length_b   1.000
_cell.length_c   1.000
_cell.angle_alpha   90.00
_cell.angle_beta   90.00
_cell.angle_gamma   90.00
#
_symmetry.space_group_name_H-M   'P 1'
#
loop_
_entity.id
_entity.type
_entity.pdbx_description
1 polymer ?
#
loop_
_entity_poly.entity_id
_entity_poly.type
_entity_poly.pdbx_seq_one_letter_code
_entity_poly.pdbx_strand_id
1 'polypeptide(L)'
;MKYVFIEKHQAEFSIKAMCRVLHVARSGWYAWRQRRHQINRRQQFRLVCDDAVRQTFAKAKQRYGAPRLADELPEYNIKTIAASLRRQGLRAKASRRFSPVSYREHGLPISENLLKQDFYASGPNQKWVGDITYLRTGEGWLYLAVVIDLWSRSVIGWSMSSRMTAQLACDALQMALWRRKRPENG
;
A
#
# COMPACT_ATOMS: atom_id res chain seq x y z
N MET A 1 -30.70 20.29 19.63
CA MET A 1 -30.39 21.38 18.67
C MET A 1 -31.61 22.30 18.51
N LYS A 2 -31.73 23.37 19.31
CA LYS A 2 -32.91 24.27 19.28
C LYS A 2 -32.91 25.21 18.07
N TYR A 3 -31.77 25.83 17.73
CA TYR A 3 -31.70 26.78 16.62
C TYR A 3 -31.81 26.13 15.23
N VAL A 4 -31.30 24.91 15.04
CA VAL A 4 -31.47 24.15 13.78
C VAL A 4 -32.94 23.78 13.55
N PHE A 5 -33.69 23.48 14.61
CA PHE A 5 -35.13 23.25 14.51
C PHE A 5 -35.86 24.52 14.06
N ILE A 6 -35.55 25.68 14.66
CA ILE A 6 -36.13 26.97 14.25
C ILE A 6 -35.80 27.28 12.79
N GLU A 7 -34.57 27.02 12.34
CA GLU A 7 -34.16 27.22 10.94
C GLU A 7 -34.97 26.35 9.96
N LYS A 8 -35.22 25.08 10.30
CA LYS A 8 -35.98 24.15 9.44
C LYS A 8 -37.46 24.51 9.32
N HIS A 9 -38.08 25.01 10.38
CA HIS A 9 -39.52 25.27 10.43
C HIS A 9 -39.89 26.77 10.36
N GLN A 10 -38.95 27.65 9.98
CA GLN A 10 -39.19 29.10 9.88
C GLN A 10 -40.22 29.50 8.80
N ALA A 11 -40.50 28.61 7.85
CA ALA A 11 -41.52 28.81 6.83
C ALA A 11 -42.93 28.41 7.31
N GLU A 12 -43.02 27.56 8.35
CA GLU A 12 -44.27 27.02 8.89
C GLU A 12 -44.73 27.79 10.13
N PHE A 13 -43.79 28.23 10.97
CA PHE A 13 -44.10 28.90 12.25
C PHE A 13 -43.32 30.20 12.42
N SER A 14 -43.90 31.14 13.18
CA SER A 14 -43.18 32.38 13.49
C SER A 14 -41.97 32.12 14.39
N ILE A 15 -40.83 32.75 14.07
CA ILE A 15 -39.60 32.69 14.87
C ILE A 15 -39.87 33.10 16.33
N LYS A 16 -40.73 34.11 16.54
CA LYS A 16 -41.11 34.59 17.88
C LYS A 16 -41.80 33.49 18.69
N ALA A 17 -42.75 32.77 18.10
CA ALA A 17 -43.44 31.67 18.75
C ALA A 17 -42.48 30.52 19.06
N MET A 18 -41.67 30.11 18.08
CA MET A 18 -40.71 29.02 18.30
C MET A 18 -39.65 29.37 19.36
N CYS A 19 -39.12 30.61 19.37
CA CYS A 19 -38.19 31.05 20.41
C CYS A 19 -38.81 31.00 21.81
N ARG A 20 -40.09 31.37 21.95
CA ARG A 20 -40.83 31.30 23.21
C ARG A 20 -41.04 29.86 23.67
N VAL A 21 -41.53 28.98 22.78
CA VAL A 21 -41.77 27.55 23.07
C VAL A 21 -40.48 26.81 23.42
N LEU A 22 -39.39 27.10 22.71
CA LEU A 22 -38.10 26.42 22.93
C LEU A 22 -37.27 27.04 24.06
N HIS A 23 -37.77 28.07 24.73
CA HIS A 23 -37.07 28.83 25.77
C HIS A 23 -35.68 29.30 25.32
N VAL A 24 -35.62 30.00 24.18
CA VAL A 24 -34.38 30.62 23.66
C VAL A 24 -34.59 32.09 23.34
N ALA A 25 -33.56 32.91 23.55
CA ALA A 25 -33.61 34.31 23.17
C ALA A 25 -33.66 34.48 21.65
N ARG A 26 -34.52 35.38 21.17
CA ARG A 26 -34.64 35.72 19.74
C ARG A 26 -33.34 36.28 19.17
N SER A 27 -32.65 37.15 19.92
CA SER A 27 -31.32 37.67 19.58
C SER A 27 -30.28 36.56 19.42
N GLY A 28 -30.35 35.53 20.27
CA GLY A 28 -29.50 34.34 20.18
C GLY A 28 -29.69 33.55 18.88
N TRP A 29 -30.93 33.46 18.37
CA TRP A 29 -31.19 32.82 17.07
C TRP A 29 -30.56 33.58 15.90
N TYR A 30 -30.75 34.91 15.84
CA TYR A 30 -30.14 35.72 14.78
C TYR A 30 -28.60 35.70 14.85
N ALA A 31 -28.02 35.78 16.05
CA ALA A 31 -26.58 35.71 16.23
C ALA A 31 -26.02 34.33 15.86
N TRP A 32 -26.74 33.25 16.19
CA TRP A 32 -26.39 31.90 15.76
C TRP A 32 -26.48 31.75 14.24
N ARG A 33 -27.54 32.27 13.61
CA ARG A 33 -27.74 32.23 12.15
C ARG A 33 -26.61 32.96 11.42
N GLN A 34 -26.21 34.14 11.90
CA GLN A 34 -25.07 34.87 11.36
C GLN A 34 -23.76 34.07 11.51
N ARG A 35 -23.48 33.51 12.70
CA ARG A 35 -22.25 32.75 12.96
C ARG A 35 -22.20 31.40 12.25
N ARG A 36 -23.34 30.80 11.92
CA ARG A 36 -23.44 29.47 11.29
C ARG A 36 -22.81 29.41 9.90
N HIS A 37 -22.86 30.51 9.16
CA HIS A 37 -22.26 30.63 7.82
C HIS A 37 -20.84 31.17 7.86
N GLN A 38 -20.32 31.55 9.03
CA GLN A 38 -18.96 32.05 9.17
C GLN A 38 -18.00 30.92 9.55
N ILE A 39 -16.87 30.87 8.85
CA ILE A 39 -15.76 29.98 9.20
C ILE A 39 -15.21 30.44 10.54
N ASN A 40 -15.26 29.57 11.55
CA ASN A 40 -14.64 29.89 12.83
C ASN A 40 -13.11 29.77 12.74
N ARG A 41 -12.39 30.43 13.65
CA ARG A 41 -10.91 30.46 13.67
C ARG A 41 -10.29 29.05 13.64
N ARG A 42 -10.93 28.07 14.28
CA ARG A 42 -10.47 26.67 14.30
C ARG A 42 -10.64 25.98 12.95
N GLN A 43 -11.73 26.25 12.23
CA GLN A 43 -11.95 25.75 10.88
C GLN A 43 -10.98 26.39 9.91
N GLN A 44 -10.73 27.70 10.03
CA GLN A 44 -9.73 28.40 9.22
C GLN A 44 -8.33 27.81 9.43
N PHE A 45 -7.91 27.63 10.69
CA PHE A 45 -6.66 26.96 11.02
C PHE A 45 -6.58 25.54 10.42
N ARG A 46 -7.67 24.76 10.50
CA ARG A 46 -7.71 23.42 9.91
C ARG A 46 -7.55 23.45 8.40
N LEU A 47 -8.18 24.39 7.70
CA LEU A 47 -8.08 24.52 6.25
C LEU A 47 -6.63 24.80 5.83
N VAL A 48 -5.98 25.75 6.51
CA VAL A 48 -4.57 26.10 6.23
C VAL A 48 -3.64 24.92 6.52
N CYS A 49 -3.80 24.27 7.68
CA CYS A 49 -3.01 23.10 8.04
C CYS A 49 -3.24 21.92 7.09
N ASP A 50 -4.51 21.65 6.73
CA ASP A 50 -4.87 20.56 5.84
C ASP A 50 -4.28 20.78 4.43
N ASP A 51 -4.23 22.03 3.97
CA ASP A 51 -3.58 22.41 2.72
C ASP A 51 -2.06 22.18 2.75
N ALA A 52 -1.37 22.72 3.76
CA ALA A 52 0.07 22.53 3.93
C ALA A 52 0.46 21.04 4.00
N VAL A 53 -0.27 20.26 4.81
CA VAL A 53 -0.05 18.81 4.94
C VAL A 53 -0.21 18.09 3.61
N ARG A 54 -1.24 18.43 2.81
CA ARG A 54 -1.49 17.79 1.51
C ARG A 54 -0.39 18.10 0.50
N GLN A 55 0.04 19.36 0.43
CA GLN A 55 1.12 19.77 -0.48
C GLN A 55 2.43 19.06 -0.15
N THR A 56 2.84 19.09 1.13
CA THR A 56 4.08 18.42 1.58
C THR A 56 3.99 16.90 1.39
N PHE A 57 2.84 16.28 1.69
CA PHE A 57 2.62 14.86 1.46
C PHE A 57 2.73 14.46 -0.03
N ALA A 58 2.18 15.28 -0.93
CA ALA A 58 2.31 15.08 -2.37
C ALA A 58 3.76 15.24 -2.85
N LYS A 59 4.45 16.29 -2.39
CA LYS A 59 5.88 16.53 -2.67
C LYS A 59 6.76 15.36 -2.22
N ALA A 60 6.45 14.77 -1.06
CA ALA A 60 7.12 13.58 -0.53
C ALA A 60 6.72 12.27 -1.24
N LYS A 61 6.04 12.34 -2.39
CA LYS A 61 5.54 11.19 -3.17
C LYS A 61 4.71 10.23 -2.32
N GLN A 62 3.96 10.77 -1.37
CA GLN A 62 3.08 10.05 -0.45
C GLN A 62 3.83 9.09 0.50
N ARG A 63 5.14 9.22 0.68
CA ARG A 63 5.95 8.30 1.51
C ARG A 63 6.01 8.71 2.99
N TYR A 64 5.75 9.97 3.29
CA TYR A 64 5.93 10.52 4.64
C TYR A 64 4.65 10.36 5.46
N GLY A 65 4.79 9.79 6.65
CA GLY A 65 3.76 9.81 7.68
C GLY A 65 3.88 11.04 8.57
N ALA A 66 3.02 11.14 9.60
CA ALA A 66 2.98 12.28 10.51
C ALA A 66 4.34 12.69 11.12
N PRO A 67 5.25 11.77 11.53
CA PRO A 67 6.55 12.16 12.07
C PRO A 67 7.40 12.94 11.05
N ARG A 68 7.63 12.38 9.86
CA ARG A 68 8.44 13.03 8.81
C ARG A 68 7.81 14.29 8.26
N LEU A 69 6.48 14.36 8.24
CA LEU A 69 5.79 15.60 7.85
C LEU A 69 5.92 16.69 8.92
N ALA A 70 6.10 16.34 10.19
CA ALA A 70 6.34 17.34 11.25
C ALA A 70 7.74 17.93 11.17
N ASP A 71 8.72 17.16 10.70
CA ASP A 71 10.07 17.68 10.42
C ASP A 71 10.05 18.71 9.27
N GLU A 72 9.19 18.50 8.27
CA GLU A 72 9.02 19.40 7.11
C GLU A 72 8.07 20.59 7.37
N LEU A 73 7.20 20.48 8.39
CA LEU A 73 6.21 21.49 8.77
C LEU A 73 6.34 21.80 10.28
N PRO A 74 7.43 22.45 10.71
CA PRO A 74 7.73 22.67 12.13
C PRO A 74 6.69 23.54 12.85
N GLU A 75 5.89 24.31 12.11
CA GLU A 75 4.78 25.10 12.64
C GLU A 75 3.60 24.27 13.15
N TYR A 76 3.52 22.98 12.79
CA TYR A 76 2.47 22.07 13.24
C TYR A 76 3.04 20.89 14.03
N ASN A 77 2.48 20.64 15.22
CA ASN A 77 2.85 19.44 15.97
C ASN A 77 2.39 18.14 15.27
N ILE A 78 3.07 17.03 15.59
CA ILE A 78 2.83 15.70 15.02
C ILE A 78 1.36 15.27 15.16
N LYS A 79 0.69 15.59 16.28
CA LYS A 79 -0.72 15.20 16.52
C LYS A 79 -1.68 15.96 15.60
N THR A 80 -1.40 17.24 15.33
CA THR A 80 -2.18 18.08 14.41
C THR A 80 -2.06 17.54 12.99
N ILE A 81 -0.85 17.19 12.56
CA ILE A 81 -0.58 16.59 11.25
C ILE A 81 -1.26 15.22 11.14
N ALA A 82 -1.13 14.36 12.14
CA ALA A 82 -1.80 13.06 12.16
C ALA A 82 -3.33 13.18 12.05
N ALA A 83 -3.91 14.15 12.75
CA ALA A 83 -5.33 14.44 12.66
C ALA A 83 -5.73 14.99 11.28
N SER A 84 -4.85 15.78 10.63
CA SER A 84 -5.03 16.27 9.26
C SER A 84 -5.01 15.12 8.24
N LEU A 85 -3.98 14.26 8.27
CA LEU A 85 -3.89 13.07 7.43
C LEU A 85 -5.16 12.21 7.55
N ARG A 86 -5.64 11.99 8.78
CA ARG A 86 -6.88 11.23 9.03
C ARG A 86 -8.11 11.89 8.42
N ARG A 87 -8.29 13.21 8.58
CA ARG A 87 -9.42 13.96 8.01
C ARG A 87 -9.42 13.90 6.47
N GLN A 88 -8.24 13.92 5.86
CA GLN A 88 -8.05 13.94 4.42
C GLN A 88 -7.96 12.54 3.79
N GLY A 89 -7.99 11.46 4.60
CA GLY A 89 -7.82 10.10 4.11
C GLY A 89 -6.42 9.78 3.55
N LEU A 90 -5.41 10.59 3.88
CA LEU A 90 -4.05 10.43 3.38
C LEU A 90 -3.30 9.40 4.23
N ARG A 91 -2.74 8.37 3.58
CA ARG A 91 -1.94 7.32 4.23
C ARG A 91 -0.60 7.18 3.54
N ALA A 92 0.47 7.20 4.34
CA ALA A 92 1.81 7.01 3.84
C ALA A 92 1.96 5.65 3.14
N LYS A 93 2.49 5.66 1.93
CA LYS A 93 2.88 4.46 1.19
C LYS A 93 4.15 3.90 1.83
N ALA A 94 4.10 2.65 2.25
CA ALA A 94 5.32 1.90 2.56
C ALA A 94 6.13 1.80 1.26
N SER A 95 7.33 2.37 1.23
CA SER A 95 8.23 2.13 0.11
C SER A 95 8.64 0.67 0.16
N ARG A 96 8.31 -0.11 -0.87
CA ARG A 96 8.95 -1.41 -1.07
C ARG A 96 10.45 -1.13 -1.29
N ARG A 97 11.33 -1.82 -0.58
CA ARG A 97 12.78 -1.70 -0.77
C ARG A 97 13.06 -1.97 -2.25
N PHE A 98 13.55 -0.96 -2.96
CA PHE A 98 14.01 -1.14 -4.33
C PHE A 98 15.31 -1.94 -4.25
N SER A 99 15.25 -3.22 -4.60
CA SER A 99 16.45 -4.02 -4.85
C SER A 99 16.74 -3.89 -6.34
N PRO A 100 17.74 -3.09 -6.76
CA PRO A 100 18.19 -3.12 -8.14
C PRO A 100 18.60 -4.57 -8.45
N VAL A 101 18.01 -5.15 -9.49
CA VAL A 101 18.50 -6.40 -10.05
C VAL A 101 19.86 -6.05 -10.65
N SER A 102 20.95 -6.45 -9.98
CA SER A 102 22.30 -6.23 -10.50
C SER A 102 22.54 -7.23 -11.63
N TYR A 103 21.98 -6.95 -12.81
CA TYR A 103 22.39 -7.63 -14.02
C TYR A 103 23.78 -7.11 -14.38
N ARG A 104 24.80 -7.97 -14.25
CA ARG A 104 26.12 -7.71 -14.82
C ARG A 104 26.09 -8.24 -16.23
N GLU A 105 26.39 -7.38 -17.20
CA GLU A 105 26.55 -7.78 -18.58
C GLU A 105 27.65 -8.85 -18.66
N HIS A 106 27.31 -10.01 -19.20
CA HIS A 106 28.22 -11.13 -19.33
C HIS A 106 28.32 -11.54 -20.80
N GLY A 107 29.51 -11.92 -21.25
CA GLY A 107 29.73 -12.39 -22.63
C GLY A 107 29.23 -13.82 -22.90
N LEU A 108 28.50 -14.43 -21.98
CA LEU A 108 27.92 -15.77 -22.15
C LEU A 108 26.66 -15.72 -23.01
N PRO A 109 26.38 -16.78 -23.80
CA PRO A 109 25.17 -16.85 -24.61
C PRO A 109 23.92 -16.76 -23.72
N ILE A 110 23.02 -15.87 -24.11
CA ILE A 110 21.72 -15.68 -23.44
C ILE A 110 20.70 -16.51 -24.19
N SER A 111 20.08 -17.48 -23.53
CA SER A 111 18.95 -18.21 -24.11
C SER A 111 17.75 -17.28 -24.33
N GLU A 112 17.02 -17.48 -25.42
CA GLU A 112 15.81 -16.71 -25.69
C GLU A 112 14.80 -16.88 -24.54
N ASN A 113 14.20 -15.76 -24.10
CA ASN A 113 13.12 -15.81 -23.13
C ASN A 113 11.82 -16.23 -23.83
N LEU A 114 11.65 -17.55 -24.02
CA LEU A 114 10.44 -18.13 -24.61
C LEU A 114 9.20 -17.94 -23.71
N LEU A 115 9.40 -17.88 -22.39
CA LEU A 115 8.30 -17.80 -21.42
C LEU A 115 7.60 -16.43 -21.44
N LYS A 116 8.34 -15.33 -21.67
CA LYS A 116 7.82 -13.94 -21.70
C LYS A 116 6.87 -13.59 -20.52
N GLN A 117 7.12 -14.17 -19.35
CA GLN A 117 6.29 -14.06 -18.14
C GLN A 117 4.85 -14.62 -18.28
N ASP A 118 4.56 -15.41 -19.31
CA ASP A 118 3.33 -16.18 -19.41
C ASP A 118 3.44 -17.46 -18.56
N PHE A 119 2.99 -17.38 -17.31
CA PHE A 119 2.98 -18.49 -16.38
C PHE A 119 1.74 -19.40 -16.49
N TYR A 120 0.85 -19.16 -17.46
CA TYR A 120 -0.29 -20.04 -17.68
C TYR A 120 0.14 -21.32 -18.39
N ALA A 121 -0.34 -22.46 -17.90
CA ALA A 121 -0.15 -23.78 -18.52
C ALA A 121 -1.51 -24.49 -18.55
N SER A 122 -1.88 -25.08 -19.68
CA SER A 122 -3.17 -25.78 -19.87
C SER A 122 -3.10 -27.26 -19.49
N GLY A 123 -1.90 -27.82 -19.35
CA GLY A 123 -1.67 -29.20 -18.96
C GLY A 123 -0.31 -29.43 -18.28
N PRO A 124 -0.10 -30.61 -17.69
CA PRO A 124 1.17 -30.96 -17.06
C PRO A 124 2.29 -30.96 -18.10
N ASN A 125 3.51 -30.72 -17.63
CA ASN A 125 4.75 -30.85 -18.39
C ASN A 125 4.99 -29.82 -19.51
N GLN A 126 4.20 -28.74 -19.57
CA GLN A 126 4.35 -27.71 -20.60
C GLN A 126 5.35 -26.62 -20.22
N LYS A 127 5.32 -26.19 -18.95
CA LYS A 127 6.16 -25.11 -18.43
C LYS A 127 6.60 -25.46 -17.02
N TRP A 128 7.90 -25.42 -16.78
CA TRP A 128 8.49 -25.58 -15.46
C TRP A 128 9.14 -24.28 -15.02
N VAL A 129 9.14 -24.02 -13.72
CA VAL A 129 9.89 -22.91 -13.13
C VAL A 129 10.73 -23.44 -11.99
N GLY A 130 11.90 -22.83 -11.79
CA GLY A 130 12.76 -23.15 -10.67
C GLY A 130 13.28 -21.91 -9.98
N ASP A 131 13.63 -22.08 -8.72
CA ASP A 131 14.21 -21.04 -7.88
C ASP A 131 15.20 -21.65 -6.87
N ILE A 132 16.13 -20.83 -6.37
CA ILE A 132 17.01 -21.19 -5.27
C ILE A 132 16.62 -20.37 -4.05
N THR A 133 16.22 -21.05 -2.99
CA THR A 133 15.93 -20.44 -1.69
C THR A 133 17.01 -20.80 -0.67
N TYR A 134 17.08 -20.03 0.41
CA TYR A 134 18.03 -20.23 1.49
C TYR A 134 17.27 -20.56 2.79
N LEU A 135 17.68 -21.64 3.43
CA LEU A 135 17.12 -22.15 4.67
C LEU A 135 18.13 -21.90 5.79
N ARG A 136 17.70 -21.22 6.86
CA ARG A 136 18.53 -21.03 8.06
C ARG A 136 18.47 -22.30 8.91
N THR A 137 19.62 -22.90 9.17
CA THR A 137 19.76 -24.06 10.08
C THR A 137 20.59 -23.68 11.31
N GLY A 138 20.70 -24.57 12.30
CA GLY A 138 21.60 -24.37 13.45
C GLY A 138 23.08 -24.30 13.06
N GLU A 139 23.45 -24.93 11.94
CA GLU A 139 24.84 -25.07 11.48
C GLU A 139 25.24 -24.05 10.40
N GLY A 140 24.28 -23.28 9.87
CA GLY A 140 24.58 -22.29 8.84
C GLY A 140 23.40 -22.00 7.91
N TRP A 141 23.72 -21.63 6.68
CA TRP A 141 22.77 -21.52 5.58
C TRP A 141 22.81 -22.78 4.74
N LEU A 142 21.64 -23.31 4.40
CA LEU A 142 21.46 -24.38 3.43
C LEU A 142 20.75 -23.81 2.20
N TYR A 143 21.29 -24.07 1.02
CA TYR A 143 20.69 -23.65 -0.24
C TYR A 143 19.86 -24.79 -0.80
N LEU A 144 18.62 -24.49 -1.17
CA LEU A 144 17.65 -25.43 -1.74
C LEU A 144 17.25 -24.93 -3.13
N ALA A 145 17.59 -25.70 -4.16
CA ALA A 145 17.07 -25.51 -5.52
C ALA A 145 15.82 -26.37 -5.70
N VAL A 146 14.75 -25.81 -6.25
CA VAL A 146 13.48 -26.50 -6.52
C VAL A 146 13.04 -26.23 -7.94
N VAL A 147 12.52 -27.24 -8.61
CA VAL A 147 11.83 -27.15 -9.90
C VAL A 147 10.39 -27.62 -9.72
N ILE A 148 9.43 -26.79 -10.12
CA ILE A 148 8.00 -27.12 -10.10
C ILE A 148 7.41 -27.13 -11.51
N ASP A 149 6.39 -27.94 -11.69
CA ASP A 149 5.50 -27.90 -12.84
C ASP A 149 4.42 -26.82 -12.64
N LEU A 150 4.24 -25.90 -13.60
CA LEU A 150 3.33 -24.75 -13.43
C LEU A 150 1.86 -25.13 -13.35
N TRP A 151 1.45 -26.21 -14.04
CA TRP A 151 0.05 -26.66 -14.05
C TRP A 151 -0.33 -27.34 -12.74
N SER A 152 0.42 -28.37 -12.35
CA SER A 152 0.13 -29.17 -11.15
C SER A 152 0.62 -28.55 -9.84
N ARG A 153 1.55 -27.59 -9.91
CA ARG A 153 2.30 -27.06 -8.75
C ARG A 153 3.11 -28.10 -8.00
N SER A 154 3.31 -29.28 -8.57
CA SER A 154 4.09 -30.34 -7.95
C SER A 154 5.59 -30.03 -8.02
N VAL A 155 6.32 -30.33 -6.95
CA VAL A 155 7.79 -30.37 -6.95
C VAL A 155 8.23 -31.58 -7.75
N ILE A 156 8.88 -31.34 -8.89
CA ILE A 156 9.31 -32.36 -9.84
C ILE A 156 10.81 -32.63 -9.78
N GLY A 157 11.60 -31.69 -9.24
CA GLY A 157 13.02 -31.87 -8.95
C GLY A 157 13.48 -30.93 -7.84
N TRP A 158 14.49 -31.34 -7.07
CA TRP A 158 15.09 -30.52 -6.03
C TRP A 158 16.53 -30.97 -5.74
N SER A 159 17.33 -30.09 -5.15
CA SER A 159 18.66 -30.40 -4.64
C SER A 159 19.02 -29.46 -3.50
N MET A 160 19.89 -29.89 -2.59
CA MET A 160 20.33 -29.11 -1.43
C MET A 160 21.86 -29.12 -1.30
N SER A 161 22.43 -27.99 -0.91
CA SER A 161 23.88 -27.87 -0.67
C SER A 161 24.20 -26.77 0.34
N SER A 162 25.33 -26.90 1.05
CA SER A 162 25.87 -25.84 1.90
C SER A 162 26.44 -24.65 1.10
N ARG A 163 26.54 -24.78 -0.24
CA ARG A 163 27.03 -23.73 -1.14
C ARG A 163 26.08 -23.51 -2.31
N MET A 164 25.89 -22.24 -2.68
CA MET A 164 25.16 -21.87 -3.90
C MET A 164 26.07 -22.03 -5.12
N THR A 165 25.95 -23.16 -5.83
CA THR A 165 26.75 -23.49 -7.02
C THR A 165 25.86 -23.70 -8.24
N ALA A 166 26.43 -23.64 -9.44
CA ALA A 166 25.72 -24.03 -10.66
C ALA A 166 25.24 -25.49 -10.60
N GLN A 167 26.05 -26.37 -10.01
CA GLN A 167 25.73 -27.78 -9.85
C GLN A 167 24.42 -28.00 -9.06
N LEU A 168 24.17 -27.21 -8.01
CA LEU A 168 22.93 -27.28 -7.24
C LEU A 168 21.68 -27.13 -8.12
N ALA A 169 21.71 -26.17 -9.06
CA ALA A 169 20.62 -25.96 -10.01
C ALA A 169 20.56 -27.07 -11.07
N CYS A 170 21.72 -27.51 -11.58
CA CYS A 170 21.82 -28.61 -12.53
C CYS A 170 21.23 -29.91 -11.97
N ASP A 171 21.52 -30.25 -10.72
CA ASP A 171 21.03 -31.47 -10.06
C ASP A 171 19.51 -31.47 -9.92
N ALA A 172 18.94 -30.32 -9.49
CA ALA A 172 17.50 -30.17 -9.38
C ALA A 172 16.80 -30.29 -10.76
N LEU A 173 17.40 -29.72 -11.80
CA LEU A 173 16.89 -29.82 -13.18
C LEU A 173 17.04 -31.25 -13.74
N GLN A 174 18.16 -31.92 -13.49
CA GLN A 174 18.38 -33.32 -13.90
C GLN A 174 17.35 -34.25 -13.26
N MET A 175 17.07 -34.06 -11.97
CA MET A 175 16.01 -34.81 -11.28
C MET A 175 14.64 -34.58 -11.93
N ALA A 176 14.30 -33.33 -12.27
CA ALA A 176 13.05 -33.01 -12.95
C ALA A 176 12.96 -33.68 -14.34
N LEU A 177 14.04 -33.63 -15.12
CA LEU A 177 14.15 -34.27 -16.43
C LEU A 177 14.01 -35.79 -16.34
N TRP A 178 14.62 -36.45 -15.36
CA TRP A 178 14.46 -37.89 -15.16
C TRP A 178 13.03 -38.27 -14.81
N ARG A 179 12.37 -37.48 -13.95
CA ARG A 179 11.02 -37.78 -13.48
C ARG A 179 9.93 -37.55 -14.52
N ARG A 180 10.08 -36.52 -15.36
CA ARG A 180 9.05 -36.10 -16.32
C ARG A 180 9.39 -36.39 -17.79
N LYS A 181 10.63 -36.82 -18.06
CA LYS A 181 11.23 -36.85 -19.41
C LYS A 181 11.28 -35.43 -19.99
N ARG A 182 12.02 -35.25 -21.09
CA ARG A 182 12.12 -33.94 -21.74
C ARG A 182 10.71 -33.52 -22.21
N PRO A 183 10.24 -32.30 -21.91
CA PRO A 183 9.00 -31.79 -22.48
C PRO A 183 9.03 -31.94 -24.00
N GLU A 184 7.96 -32.45 -24.60
CA GLU A 184 7.82 -32.50 -26.05
C GLU A 184 7.68 -31.05 -26.53
N ASN A 185 8.79 -30.50 -27.03
CA ASN A 185 8.92 -29.22 -27.74
C ASN A 185 8.22 -28.01 -27.08
N GLY A 186 9.03 -27.18 -26.41
CA GLY A 186 8.74 -25.75 -26.26
C GLY A 186 9.47 -24.96 -27.33
#